data_AF-A0AA38MLE9-F1
#
_entry.id   AF-A0AA38MLE9-F1
#
_cell.length_a   1.000
_cell.length_b   1.000
_cell.length_c   1.000
_cell.angle_alpha   90.00
_cell.angle_beta   90.00
_cell.angle_gamma   90.00
#
_symmetry.space_group_name_H-M   'P 1'
#
loop_
_entity.id
_entity.type
_entity.pdbx_description
1 polymer ?
#
loop_
_entity_poly.entity_id
_entity_poly.type
_entity_poly.pdbx_seq_one_letter_code
_entity_poly.pdbx_strand_id
1 'polypeptide(L)'
;MKLPSLADRHVRGDMLTTFQASTNISSPIRHLFPLKIGGRTRGDRFKLEKDNFRTSIRQTFVTNMVFTDWNALLPEVVESASVPRFKDNYTFRNHS
;
A
#
# COMPACT_ATOMS: atom_id res chain seq x y z
N MET A 1 -5.78 26.64 1.25
CA MET A 1 -5.36 25.28 1.65
C MET A 1 -6.60 24.46 1.99
N LYS A 2 -6.82 23.32 1.33
CA LYS A 2 -7.93 22.41 1.65
C LYS A 2 -7.41 21.37 2.64
N LEU A 3 -8.04 21.25 3.81
CA LEU A 3 -7.66 20.26 4.81
C LEU A 3 -8.08 18.86 4.33
N PRO A 4 -7.21 17.84 4.47
CA PRO A 4 -7.58 16.47 4.13
C PRO A 4 -8.71 15.96 5.04
N SER A 5 -9.63 15.18 4.49
CA SER A 5 -10.73 14.59 5.24
C SER A 5 -10.24 13.55 6.26
N LEU A 6 -11.12 13.05 7.12
CA LEU A 6 -10.78 11.93 8.01
C LEU A 6 -10.46 10.67 7.20
N ALA A 7 -11.21 10.41 6.13
CA ALA A 7 -10.99 9.27 5.24
C ALA A 7 -9.61 9.34 4.58
N ASP A 8 -9.23 10.51 4.03
CA ASP A 8 -7.91 10.69 3.39
C ASP A 8 -6.75 10.41 4.36
N ARG A 9 -6.92 10.82 5.62
CA ARG A 9 -5.93 10.56 6.68
C ARG A 9 -5.83 9.08 7.03
N HIS A 10 -6.95 8.36 7.04
CA HIS A 10 -6.98 6.92 7.28
C HIS A 10 -6.26 6.16 6.16
N VAL A 11 -6.62 6.44 4.90
CA VAL A 11 -5.99 5.82 3.73
C VAL A 11 -4.48 6.05 3.71
N ARG A 12 -4.04 7.27 4.02
CA ARG A 12 -2.62 7.59 4.11
C ARG A 12 -1.92 6.83 5.24
N GLY A 13 -2.57 6.65 6.39
CA GLY A 13 -2.06 5.86 7.50
C GLY A 13 -1.92 4.39 7.14
N ASP A 14 -2.92 3.83 6.47
CA ASP A 14 -2.90 2.45 6.00
C ASP A 14 -1.78 2.23 4.99
N MET A 15 -1.63 3.12 4.00
CA MET A 15 -0.55 3.07 3.01
C MET A 15 0.85 3.08 3.65
N LEU A 16 1.03 3.89 4.68
CA LEU A 16 2.30 3.97 5.40
C LEU A 16 2.59 2.67 6.14
N THR A 17 1.56 2.10 6.76
CA THR A 17 1.62 0.82 7.48
C THR A 17 1.94 -0.33 6.52
N THR A 18 1.29 -0.35 5.36
CA THR A 18 1.57 -1.30 4.28
C THR A 18 3.00 -1.18 3.77
N PHE A 19 3.50 0.04 3.56
CA PHE A 19 4.89 0.26 3.17
C PHE A 19 5.85 -0.34 4.18
N GLN A 20 5.69 0.01 5.47
CA GLN A 20 6.52 -0.54 6.54
C GLN A 20 6.45 -2.07 6.60
N ALA A 21 5.26 -2.66 6.48
CA ALA A 21 5.08 -4.11 6.50
C ALA A 21 5.71 -4.81 5.28
N SER A 22 5.67 -4.18 4.10
CA SER A 22 6.24 -4.72 2.87
C SER A 22 7.78 -4.65 2.84
N THR A 23 8.37 -3.60 3.40
CA THR A 23 9.83 -3.39 3.40
C THR A 23 10.53 -4.01 4.61
N ASN A 24 9.82 -4.22 5.72
CA ASN A 24 10.39 -4.79 6.93
C ASN A 24 10.01 -6.27 7.09
N ILE A 25 11.00 -7.15 6.87
CA ILE A 25 10.84 -8.60 6.97
C ILE A 25 10.41 -9.03 8.39
N SER A 26 10.83 -8.31 9.44
CA SER A 26 10.48 -8.62 10.83
C SER A 26 9.20 -7.94 11.31
N SER A 27 8.41 -7.32 10.41
CA SER A 27 7.15 -6.69 10.80
C SER A 27 6.14 -7.73 11.31
N PRO A 28 5.56 -7.57 12.53
CA PRO A 28 4.63 -8.54 13.09
C PRO A 28 3.35 -8.66 12.26
N ILE A 29 3.03 -7.63 11.46
CA ILE A 29 1.84 -7.55 10.61
C ILE A 29 2.13 -7.89 9.15
N ARG A 30 3.34 -8.35 8.80
CA ARG A 30 3.70 -8.69 7.41
C ARG A 30 2.77 -9.73 6.79
N HIS A 31 2.26 -10.65 7.60
CA HIS A 31 1.30 -11.68 7.17
C HIS A 31 -0.04 -11.11 6.67
N LEU A 32 -0.39 -9.87 7.02
CA LEU A 32 -1.58 -9.17 6.53
C LEU A 32 -1.38 -8.58 5.13
N PHE A 33 -0.13 -8.48 4.66
CA PHE A 33 0.27 -7.86 3.41
C PHE A 33 1.17 -8.81 2.60
N PRO A 34 0.63 -9.97 2.15
CA PRO A 34 1.41 -10.93 1.39
C PRO A 34 1.89 -10.30 0.08
N LEU A 35 3.18 -10.44 -0.23
CA LEU A 35 3.76 -9.99 -1.50
C LEU A 35 3.60 -11.08 -2.55
N LYS A 36 3.29 -10.69 -3.78
CA LYS A 36 3.20 -11.60 -4.92
C LYS A 36 4.55 -12.24 -5.19
N ILE A 37 4.62 -13.56 -5.02
CA ILE A 37 5.83 -14.34 -5.29
C ILE A 37 6.03 -14.46 -6.81
N GLY A 38 7.27 -14.28 -7.30
CA GLY A 38 7.63 -14.54 -8.70
C GLY A 38 7.43 -13.36 -9.67
N GLY A 39 7.43 -12.12 -9.18
CA GLY A 39 7.42 -10.92 -10.05
C GLY A 39 8.63 -10.86 -10.99
N ARG A 40 8.39 -10.71 -12.29
CA ARG A 40 9.45 -10.65 -13.33
C ARG A 40 10.04 -9.25 -13.49
N THR A 41 9.37 -8.23 -12.97
CA THR A 41 9.79 -6.83 -13.08
C THR A 41 10.04 -6.21 -11.70
N ARG A 42 10.83 -5.13 -11.68
CA ARG A 42 11.27 -4.44 -10.46
C ARG A 42 10.10 -3.95 -9.58
N GLY A 43 9.00 -3.52 -10.19
CA GLY A 43 7.79 -3.11 -9.46
C GLY A 43 6.90 -4.26 -9.00
N ASP A 44 6.96 -5.42 -9.65
CA ASP A 44 6.11 -6.57 -9.29
C ASP A 44 6.50 -7.18 -7.94
N ARG A 45 7.76 -7.03 -7.50
CA ARG A 45 8.24 -7.54 -6.20
C ARG A 45 7.57 -6.91 -4.98
N PHE A 46 6.96 -5.74 -5.16
CA PHE A 46 6.21 -5.04 -4.11
C PHE A 46 4.71 -5.19 -4.26
N LYS A 47 4.19 -5.82 -5.33
CA LYS A 47 2.75 -6.00 -5.47
C LYS A 47 2.23 -6.91 -4.37
N LEU A 48 1.11 -6.53 -3.78
CA LEU A 48 0.41 -7.36 -2.81
C LEU A 48 -0.40 -8.42 -3.54
N GLU A 49 -0.34 -9.63 -3.00
CA GLU A 49 -1.21 -10.72 -3.40
C GLU A 49 -2.62 -10.42 -2.89
N LYS A 50 -3.50 -10.07 -3.85
CA LYS A 50 -4.91 -9.86 -3.56
C LYS A 50 -5.61 -11.21 -3.61
N ASP A 51 -5.99 -11.73 -2.45
CA ASP A 51 -6.89 -12.85 -2.35
C ASP A 51 -8.22 -12.52 -3.06
N ASN A 52 -8.62 -13.37 -3.99
CA ASN A 52 -9.93 -13.28 -4.65
C ASN A 52 -11.03 -13.74 -3.68
N PHE A 53 -11.34 -12.94 -2.67
CA PHE A 53 -12.45 -13.24 -1.77
C PHE A 53 -13.78 -13.14 -2.53
N ARG A 54 -14.48 -14.28 -2.70
CA ARG A 54 -15.79 -14.37 -3.37
C ARG A 54 -16.93 -13.79 -2.52
N THR A 55 -16.74 -13.65 -1.21
CA THR A 55 -17.74 -13.11 -0.28
C THR A 55 -17.47 -11.62 0.00
N SER A 56 -18.47 -10.80 -0.33
CA SER A 56 -18.48 -9.32 -0.30
C SER A 56 -18.08 -8.71 1.05
N ILE A 57 -18.12 -9.47 2.14
CA ILE A 57 -17.77 -9.00 3.48
C ILE A 57 -16.32 -8.49 3.51
N ARG A 58 -15.36 -9.21 2.91
CA ARG A 58 -13.96 -8.76 2.81
C ARG A 58 -13.73 -7.72 1.71
N GLN A 59 -14.63 -7.61 0.74
CA GLN A 59 -14.56 -6.65 -0.36
C GLN A 59 -14.63 -5.21 0.13
N THR A 60 -15.31 -4.96 1.25
CA THR A 60 -15.45 -3.65 1.91
C THR A 60 -14.49 -3.41 3.07
N PHE A 61 -13.70 -4.41 3.50
CA PHE A 61 -12.71 -4.18 4.55
C PHE A 61 -11.52 -3.40 3.98
N VAL A 62 -11.07 -2.40 4.76
CA VAL A 62 -9.93 -1.51 4.52
C VAL A 62 -8.77 -2.14 3.75
N THR A 63 -8.47 -3.41 4.03
CA THR A 63 -7.45 -4.22 3.35
C THR A 63 -7.61 -4.30 1.83
N ASN A 64 -8.82 -4.42 1.30
CA ASN A 64 -9.04 -4.55 -0.15
C ASN A 64 -8.87 -3.23 -0.91
N MET A 65 -9.25 -2.11 -0.29
CA MET A 65 -9.01 -0.78 -0.84
C MET A 65 -7.51 -0.49 -0.83
N VAL A 66 -6.86 -0.75 0.30
CA VAL A 66 -5.41 -0.64 0.45
C VAL A 66 -4.66 -1.50 -0.57
N PHE A 67 -5.08 -2.75 -0.80
CA PHE A 67 -4.43 -3.62 -1.80
C PHE A 67 -4.60 -3.09 -3.22
N THR A 68 -5.77 -2.54 -3.54
CA THR A 68 -6.06 -2.00 -4.88
C THR A 68 -5.25 -0.75 -5.13
N ASP A 69 -5.27 0.20 -4.19
CA ASP A 69 -4.54 1.45 -4.27
C ASP A 69 -3.03 1.22 -4.24
N TRP A 70 -2.54 0.27 -3.43
CA TRP A 70 -1.13 -0.10 -3.35
C TRP A 70 -0.62 -0.68 -4.66
N ASN A 71 -1.38 -1.61 -5.26
CA ASN A 71 -1.01 -2.23 -6.53
C ASN A 71 -1.10 -1.26 -7.73
N ALA A 72 -1.79 -0.12 -7.57
CA ALA A 72 -1.82 0.97 -8.53
C ALA A 72 -0.65 1.96 -8.38
N LEU A 73 0.13 1.87 -7.30
CA LEU A 73 1.31 2.72 -7.11
C LEU A 73 2.39 2.42 -8.15
N LEU A 74 3.09 3.47 -8.55
CA LEU A 74 4.26 3.34 -9.41
C LEU A 74 5.41 2.66 -8.69
N PRO A 75 6.26 1.90 -9.40
CA PRO A 75 7.44 1.26 -8.83
C PRO A 75 8.33 2.23 -8.04
N GLU A 76 8.51 3.45 -8.54
CA GLU A 76 9.29 4.52 -7.90
C GLU A 76 8.78 4.90 -6.50
N VAL A 77 7.47 4.81 -6.29
CA VAL A 77 6.85 5.16 -5.01
C VAL A 77 7.06 4.03 -4.01
N VAL A 78 6.74 2.79 -4.39
CA VAL A 78 6.92 1.61 -3.53
C VAL A 78 8.39 1.29 -3.24
N GLU A 79 9.32 1.76 -4.07
CA GLU A 79 10.77 1.61 -3.90
C GLU A 79 11.45 2.75 -3.15
N SER A 80 10.66 3.60 -2.49
CA SER A 80 11.21 4.69 -1.69
C SER A 80 12.20 4.17 -0.65
N ALA A 81 13.35 4.86 -0.52
CA ALA A 81 14.43 4.43 0.38
C ALA A 81 14.06 4.50 1.87
N SER A 82 12.99 5.21 2.24
CA SER A 82 12.57 5.42 3.62
C SER A 82 11.09 5.77 3.73
N VAL A 83 10.53 5.63 4.94
CA VAL A 83 9.14 5.97 5.26
C VAL A 83 8.82 7.45 5.00
N PRO A 84 9.67 8.43 5.37
CA PRO A 84 9.44 9.83 5.01
C PRO A 84 9.41 10.05 3.49
N ARG A 85 10.34 9.41 2.76
CA ARG A 85 10.41 9.55 1.30
C ARG A 85 9.19 8.96 0.61
N PHE A 86 8.72 7.81 1.09
CA PHE A 86 7.47 7.21 0.64
C PHE A 86 6.29 8.14 0.86
N LYS A 87 6.17 8.70 2.07
CA LYS A 87 5.09 9.64 2.44
C LYS A 87 5.06 10.86 1.52
N ASP A 88 6.21 11.43 1.19
CA ASP A 88 6.30 12.60 0.30
C ASP A 88 5.91 12.23 -1.14
N ASN A 89 6.47 11.13 -1.66
CA ASN A 89 6.16 10.61 -3.01
C ASN A 89 4.66 10.28 -3.18
N TYR A 90 4.05 9.66 -2.15
CA TYR A 90 2.63 9.32 -2.14
C TYR A 90 1.74 10.57 -2.10
N THR A 91 2.10 11.57 -1.30
CA THR A 91 1.27 12.78 -1.12
C THR A 91 1.33 13.71 -2.31
N PHE A 92 2.52 13.89 -2.88
CA PHE A 92 2.72 14.76 -4.04
C PHE A 92 1.88 14.30 -5.24
N ARG A 93 1.78 12.99 -5.47
CA ARG A 93 1.10 12.44 -6.66
C ARG A 93 -0.40 12.20 -6.52
N ASN A 94 -0.93 12.09 -5.30
CA ASN A 94 -2.38 11.88 -5.07
C ASN A 94 -3.16 13.19 -4.85
N HIS A 95 -2.50 14.35 -4.84
CA HIS A 95 -3.11 15.66 -4.64
C HIS A 95 -2.69 16.70 -5.71
N SER A 96 -2.22 16.25 -6.88
CA SER A 96 -1.99 17.10 -8.06
C SER A 96 -3.24 17.18 -8.94
#